data_AF-A0A0A2KF35-F1
#
_entry.id   AF-A0A0A2KF35-F1
#
_cell.length_a   1.000
_cell.length_b   1.000
_cell.length_c   1.000
_cell.angle_alpha   90.00
_cell.angle_beta   90.00
_cell.angle_gamma   90.00
#
_symmetry.space_group_name_H-M   'P 1'
#
loop_
_entity.id
_entity.type
_entity.pdbx_description
1 polymer ?
#
loop_
_entity_poly.entity_id
_entity_poly.type
_entity_poly.pdbx_seq_one_letter_code
_entity_poly.pdbx_strand_id
1 'polypeptide(L)'
;MPYPSYESLRESSLVELNLEAHRLYWTLQDPIQSSIFVMDEVNNPAAPRQPCFLSGPAADRSSPHSHPITNHSLCEPPISSITVGVDELQDIADFWEDEHNYAQGDDPKGPCRCCGLRPPPYDVKLTIVASNKDQFVTIGDYITAVHPWLMSFRGEFLRNTGGGKPLPEDTKLMVSFPYPDNVIVENDTAWISSQSIIIFGRQRRAEEAQWL
;
A
#
# COMPACT_ATOMS: atom_id res chain seq x y z
N MET A 1 -23.36 -17.09 -4.98
CA MET A 1 -22.04 -17.73 -4.83
C MET A 1 -21.19 -16.75 -4.05
N PRO A 2 -20.55 -17.15 -2.94
CA PRO A 2 -19.68 -16.26 -2.19
C PRO A 2 -18.47 -15.86 -3.04
N TYR A 3 -17.97 -14.63 -2.87
CA TYR A 3 -16.73 -14.22 -3.52
C TYR A 3 -15.55 -15.08 -3.00
N PRO A 4 -14.58 -15.45 -3.86
CA PRO A 4 -13.39 -16.19 -3.44
C PRO A 4 -12.36 -15.27 -2.77
N SER A 5 -11.40 -15.85 -2.02
CA SER A 5 -10.25 -15.08 -1.52
C SER A 5 -9.27 -14.76 -2.65
N TYR A 6 -8.46 -13.71 -2.46
CA TYR A 6 -7.36 -13.38 -3.36
C TYR A 6 -6.40 -14.54 -3.56
N GLU A 7 -6.00 -15.21 -2.47
CA GLU A 7 -5.04 -16.32 -2.50
C GLU A 7 -5.57 -17.51 -3.32
N SER A 8 -6.87 -17.81 -3.18
CA SER A 8 -7.54 -18.86 -3.95
C SER A 8 -7.58 -18.54 -5.45
N LEU A 9 -7.78 -17.27 -5.80
CA LEU A 9 -7.81 -16.83 -7.19
C LEU A 9 -6.41 -16.71 -7.81
N ARG A 10 -5.42 -16.22 -7.07
CA ARG A 10 -4.05 -16.00 -7.57
C ARG A 10 -3.42 -17.28 -8.14
N GLU A 11 -3.78 -18.45 -7.61
CA GLU A 11 -3.31 -19.75 -8.11
C GLU A 11 -3.98 -20.19 -9.43
N SER A 12 -5.13 -19.60 -9.75
CA SER A 12 -6.06 -20.13 -10.77
C SER A 12 -6.46 -19.12 -11.84
N SER A 13 -6.24 -17.83 -11.62
CA SER A 13 -6.70 -16.72 -12.46
C SER A 13 -5.89 -15.46 -12.22
N LEU A 14 -5.84 -14.58 -13.22
CA LEU A 14 -5.27 -13.24 -13.06
C LEU A 14 -6.24 -12.38 -12.24
N VAL A 15 -5.77 -11.84 -11.12
CA VAL A 15 -6.50 -10.86 -10.31
C VAL A 15 -5.77 -9.54 -10.42
N GLU A 16 -6.42 -8.56 -11.06
CA GLU A 16 -5.87 -7.23 -11.23
C GLU A 16 -6.49 -6.25 -10.24
N LEU A 17 -5.78 -5.17 -9.95
CA LEU A 17 -6.36 -4.04 -9.24
C LEU A 17 -7.37 -3.32 -10.12
N ASN A 18 -8.47 -2.89 -9.51
CA ASN A 18 -9.42 -2.02 -10.18
C ASN A 18 -8.71 -0.72 -10.60
N LEU A 19 -8.99 -0.21 -11.81
CA LEU A 19 -8.40 1.04 -12.29
C LEU A 19 -8.65 2.23 -11.36
N GLU A 20 -9.76 2.21 -10.62
CA GLU A 20 -10.06 3.24 -9.61
C GLU A 20 -9.07 3.20 -8.44
N ALA A 21 -8.58 2.02 -8.04
CA ALA A 21 -7.57 1.91 -6.98
C ALA A 21 -6.24 2.57 -7.38
N HIS A 22 -5.91 2.58 -8.67
CA HIS A 22 -4.74 3.27 -9.22
C HIS A 22 -4.88 4.81 -9.27
N ARG A 23 -6.04 5.36 -8.88
CA ARG A 23 -6.24 6.81 -8.74
C ARG A 23 -5.90 7.30 -7.34
N LEU A 24 -5.52 6.42 -6.42
CA LEU A 24 -5.16 6.84 -5.07
C LEU A 24 -3.81 7.55 -5.06
N TYR A 25 -3.83 8.78 -4.56
CA TYR A 25 -2.65 9.51 -4.11
C TYR A 25 -2.59 9.41 -2.59
N TRP A 26 -1.69 8.56 -2.08
CA TRP A 26 -1.68 8.16 -0.69
C TRP A 26 -0.36 8.54 -0.02
N THR A 27 -0.43 9.47 0.93
CA THR A 27 0.68 9.81 1.83
C THR A 27 0.55 9.05 3.14
N LEU A 28 1.65 8.52 3.67
CA LEU A 28 1.63 7.82 4.96
C LEU A 28 1.79 8.81 6.12
N GLN A 29 0.76 9.61 6.40
CA GLN A 29 0.74 10.59 7.49
C GLN A 29 -0.57 10.47 8.28
N ASP A 30 -0.55 10.86 9.55
CA ASP A 30 -1.78 11.01 10.32
C ASP A 30 -2.25 12.46 10.30
N PRO A 31 -3.57 12.71 10.35
CA PRO A 31 -4.65 11.71 10.34
C PRO A 31 -4.99 11.21 8.91
N ILE A 32 -5.49 9.97 8.78
CA ILE A 32 -5.84 9.33 7.49
C ILE A 32 -6.69 10.22 6.56
N GLN A 33 -7.59 11.04 7.11
CA GLN A 33 -8.50 11.90 6.34
C GLN A 33 -7.76 12.98 5.54
N SER A 34 -6.60 13.44 5.99
CA SER A 34 -5.77 14.42 5.27
C SER A 34 -4.72 13.78 4.36
N SER A 35 -4.69 12.45 4.30
CA SER A 35 -3.54 11.70 3.80
C SER A 35 -3.82 10.94 2.52
N ILE A 36 -5.08 10.90 2.09
CA ILE A 36 -5.50 10.11 0.94
C ILE A 36 -6.38 10.98 0.05
N PHE A 37 -5.97 11.06 -1.21
CA PHE A 37 -6.64 11.84 -2.24
C PHE A 37 -6.90 10.94 -3.45
N VAL A 38 -7.90 11.30 -4.24
CA VAL A 38 -8.24 10.65 -5.50
C VAL A 38 -7.82 11.58 -6.63
N MET A 39 -6.94 11.09 -7.49
CA MET A 39 -6.49 11.77 -8.71
C MET A 39 -7.56 11.68 -9.79
N ASP A 40 -7.72 12.73 -10.59
CA ASP A 40 -8.67 12.71 -11.72
C ASP A 40 -8.24 11.70 -12.80
N GLU A 41 -6.93 11.51 -12.97
CA GLU A 41 -6.33 10.58 -13.92
C GLU A 41 -5.57 9.44 -13.22
N VAL A 42 -5.62 8.25 -13.80
CA VAL A 42 -4.96 7.04 -13.28
C VAL A 42 -3.43 7.22 -13.27
N ASN A 43 -2.80 6.95 -12.13
CA ASN A 43 -1.34 7.04 -11.92
C ASN A 43 -0.69 8.39 -12.27
N ASN A 44 -1.46 9.49 -12.45
CA ASN A 44 -0.90 10.79 -12.81
C ASN A 44 -0.75 11.69 -11.57
N PRO A 45 0.45 11.80 -10.97
CA PRO A 45 0.65 12.56 -9.74
C PRO A 45 0.50 14.09 -9.93
N ALA A 46 0.53 14.58 -11.16
CA ALA A 46 0.34 15.99 -11.50
C ALA A 46 -1.13 16.36 -11.77
N ALA A 47 -2.02 15.37 -11.88
CA ALA A 47 -3.44 15.61 -12.09
C ALA A 47 -4.07 16.31 -10.87
N PRO A 48 -5.16 17.07 -11.07
CA PRO A 48 -5.97 17.56 -9.96
C PRO A 48 -6.45 16.38 -9.09
N ARG A 49 -6.61 16.65 -7.79
CA ARG A 49 -6.97 15.64 -6.81
C ARG A 49 -8.01 16.15 -5.82
N GLN A 50 -8.86 15.24 -5.36
CA GLN A 50 -9.90 15.51 -4.38
C GLN A 50 -9.67 14.68 -3.11
N PRO A 51 -10.05 15.16 -1.91
CA PRO A 51 -9.92 14.36 -0.69
C PRO A 51 -10.73 13.06 -0.79
N CYS A 52 -10.14 11.95 -0.35
CA CYS A 52 -10.84 10.67 -0.29
C CYS A 52 -11.90 10.66 0.82
N PHE A 53 -11.63 11.37 1.92
CA PHE A 53 -12.56 11.53 3.04
C PHE A 53 -12.92 13.00 3.20
N LEU A 54 -14.21 13.34 3.07
CA LEU A 54 -14.69 14.71 3.25
C LEU A 54 -15.18 14.92 4.68
N SER A 55 -14.68 15.99 5.31
CA SER A 55 -15.27 16.53 6.53
C SER A 55 -16.42 17.47 6.14
N GLY A 56 -17.67 17.03 6.34
CA GLY A 56 -18.84 17.88 6.12
C GLY A 56 -18.97 19.00 7.17
N PRO A 57 -19.62 20.14 6.84
CA PRO A 57 -19.95 21.16 7.84
C PRO A 57 -20.89 20.57 8.91
N ALA A 58 -20.63 20.90 10.17
CA ALA A 58 -21.18 20.28 11.39
C ALA A 58 -22.72 20.24 11.55
N ALA A 59 -23.50 20.71 10.57
CA ALA A 59 -24.95 20.80 10.62
C ALA A 59 -25.67 19.52 10.13
N ASP A 60 -25.08 18.73 9.23
CA ASP A 60 -25.68 17.46 8.77
C ASP A 60 -24.88 16.27 9.32
N ARG A 61 -25.26 15.83 10.52
CA ARG A 61 -24.78 14.59 11.12
C ARG A 61 -25.51 13.41 10.48
N SER A 62 -24.87 12.76 9.51
CA SER A 62 -25.05 11.33 9.19
C SER A 62 -23.91 10.85 8.28
N SER A 63 -22.77 10.55 8.89
CA SER A 63 -21.57 9.91 8.30
C SER A 63 -20.57 10.82 7.57
N PRO A 64 -19.25 10.57 7.72
CA PRO A 64 -18.24 11.18 6.86
C PRO A 64 -18.54 10.82 5.40
N HIS A 65 -18.67 11.84 4.54
CA HIS A 65 -18.87 11.62 3.12
C HIS A 65 -17.55 11.17 2.52
N SER A 66 -17.43 9.86 2.25
CA SER A 66 -16.27 9.30 1.57
C SER A 66 -16.46 9.42 0.05
N HIS A 67 -15.37 9.58 -0.69
CA HIS A 67 -15.39 9.66 -2.14
C HIS A 67 -15.98 8.34 -2.73
N PRO A 68 -16.84 8.38 -3.77
CA PRO A 68 -17.50 7.19 -4.31
C PRO A 68 -16.62 5.96 -4.61
N ILE A 69 -15.36 6.15 -5.02
CA ILE A 69 -14.37 5.07 -5.27
C ILE A 69 -14.22 4.15 -4.05
N THR A 70 -14.39 4.66 -2.84
CA THR A 70 -14.28 3.85 -1.62
C THR A 70 -15.26 2.67 -1.59
N ASN A 71 -16.36 2.74 -2.33
CA ASN A 71 -17.35 1.65 -2.44
C ASN A 71 -17.07 0.69 -3.61
N HIS A 72 -16.06 0.96 -4.45
CA HIS A 72 -15.72 0.10 -5.58
C HIS A 72 -14.91 -1.10 -5.09
N SER A 73 -15.00 -2.20 -5.84
CA SER A 73 -14.17 -3.38 -5.60
C SER A 73 -12.69 -3.01 -5.69
N LEU A 74 -11.88 -3.52 -4.77
CA LEU A 74 -10.43 -3.38 -4.82
C LEU A 74 -9.85 -4.05 -6.08
N CYS A 75 -10.39 -5.21 -6.44
CA CYS A 75 -9.86 -6.07 -7.49
C CYS A 75 -10.90 -6.41 -8.57
N GLU A 76 -10.39 -6.80 -9.72
CA GLU A 76 -11.14 -7.42 -10.80
C GLU A 76 -10.49 -8.80 -11.11
N PRO A 77 -11.22 -9.93 -10.91
CA PRO A 77 -12.57 -10.02 -10.35
C PRO A 77 -12.64 -9.69 -8.83
N PRO A 78 -13.83 -9.39 -8.28
CA PRO A 78 -13.98 -9.07 -6.85
C PRO A 78 -13.66 -10.25 -5.92
N ILE A 79 -13.08 -9.94 -4.77
CA ILE A 79 -12.59 -10.90 -3.77
C ILE A 79 -13.24 -10.69 -2.41
N SER A 80 -13.39 -11.74 -1.61
CA SER A 80 -13.93 -11.66 -0.24
C SER A 80 -12.88 -11.30 0.81
N SER A 81 -11.60 -11.57 0.54
CA SER A 81 -10.50 -11.31 1.47
C SER A 81 -9.15 -11.30 0.75
N ILE A 82 -8.17 -10.66 1.38
CA ILE A 82 -6.78 -10.63 0.94
C ILE A 82 -5.82 -10.49 2.12
N THR A 83 -4.66 -11.11 2.03
CA THR A 83 -3.54 -10.92 2.95
C THR A 83 -2.49 -10.03 2.29
N VAL A 84 -2.20 -8.90 2.93
CA VAL A 84 -1.28 -7.88 2.44
C VAL A 84 0.05 -7.95 3.19
N GLY A 85 1.16 -7.91 2.46
CA GLY A 85 2.51 -7.73 2.99
C GLY A 85 3.10 -6.35 2.69
N VAL A 86 4.29 -6.09 3.22
CA VAL A 86 5.08 -4.88 2.91
C VAL A 86 6.45 -5.32 2.39
N ASP A 87 6.70 -5.08 1.11
CA ASP A 87 7.94 -5.52 0.45
C ASP A 87 9.18 -4.87 1.07
N GLU A 88 9.13 -3.56 1.40
CA GLU A 88 10.31 -2.91 1.95
C GLU A 88 10.75 -3.53 3.27
N LEU A 89 9.81 -3.93 4.12
CA LEU A 89 10.15 -4.54 5.39
C LEU A 89 10.79 -5.92 5.22
N GLN A 90 10.39 -6.67 4.19
CA GLN A 90 11.03 -7.92 3.84
C GLN A 90 12.44 -7.66 3.29
N ASP A 91 12.59 -6.73 2.35
CA ASP A 91 13.89 -6.37 1.77
C ASP A 91 14.88 -5.90 2.85
N ILE A 92 14.44 -5.02 3.77
CA ILE A 92 15.28 -4.53 4.88
C ILE A 92 15.70 -5.71 5.78
N ALA A 93 14.83 -6.69 5.99
CA ALA A 93 15.16 -7.87 6.79
C ALA A 93 16.16 -8.81 6.10
N ASP A 94 16.02 -9.00 4.79
CA ASP A 94 16.96 -9.79 3.99
C ASP A 94 18.36 -9.12 4.02
N PHE A 95 18.44 -7.80 3.84
CA PHE A 95 19.71 -7.06 3.98
C PHE A 95 20.24 -7.07 5.42
N TRP A 96 19.35 -7.10 6.41
CA TRP A 96 19.77 -7.16 7.81
C TRP A 96 20.56 -8.43 8.10
N GLU A 97 20.11 -9.59 7.60
CA GLU A 97 20.82 -10.87 7.77
C GLU A 97 22.22 -10.84 7.14
N ASP A 98 22.37 -10.16 6.00
CA ASP A 98 23.67 -10.02 5.32
C ASP A 98 24.65 -9.10 6.08
N GLU A 99 24.16 -7.98 6.63
CA GLU A 99 25.01 -7.01 7.36
C GLU A 99 25.30 -7.43 8.81
N HIS A 100 24.39 -8.18 9.43
CA HIS A 100 24.44 -8.50 10.85
C HIS A 100 24.75 -9.98 11.03
N ASN A 101 26.04 -10.27 11.17
CA ASN A 101 26.60 -11.62 11.23
C ASN A 101 26.15 -12.39 12.51
N TYR A 102 25.00 -13.05 12.43
CA TYR A 102 24.47 -13.89 13.51
C TYR A 102 25.32 -15.16 13.70
N ALA A 103 25.76 -15.40 14.93
CA ALA A 103 26.44 -16.65 15.26
C ALA A 103 25.43 -17.79 15.49
N GLN A 104 25.87 -19.03 15.33
CA GLN A 104 25.04 -20.20 15.63
C GLN A 104 24.56 -20.16 17.10
N GLY A 105 23.24 -20.10 17.30
CA GLY A 105 22.59 -20.01 18.61
C GLY A 105 22.17 -18.60 19.04
N ASP A 106 22.42 -17.57 18.23
CA ASP A 106 21.80 -16.26 18.43
C ASP A 106 20.30 -16.31 18.11
N ASP A 107 19.52 -15.51 18.85
CA ASP A 107 18.11 -15.31 18.55
C ASP A 107 18.00 -14.38 17.32
N PRO A 108 17.48 -14.86 16.17
CA PRO A 108 17.35 -14.03 14.97
C PRO A 108 16.37 -12.87 15.15
N LYS A 109 15.56 -12.85 16.22
CA LYS A 109 14.67 -11.73 16.59
C LYS A 109 15.23 -10.86 17.72
N GLY A 110 16.35 -11.28 18.31
CA GLY A 110 17.03 -10.59 19.40
C GLY A 110 17.88 -9.42 18.90
N PRO A 111 18.41 -8.59 19.83
CA PRO A 111 19.35 -7.53 19.47
C PRO A 111 20.65 -8.12 18.91
N CYS A 112 21.17 -7.56 17.80
CA CYS A 112 22.48 -7.94 17.24
C CYS A 112 23.58 -7.70 18.28
N ARG A 113 24.51 -8.65 18.42
CA ARG A 113 25.70 -8.47 19.27
C ARG A 113 26.63 -7.35 18.77
N CYS A 114 26.63 -7.11 17.47
CA CYS A 114 27.49 -6.15 16.78
C CYS A 114 27.16 -4.69 17.12
N CYS A 115 25.88 -4.33 17.12
CA CYS A 115 25.40 -2.95 17.23
C CYS A 115 24.33 -2.76 18.32
N GLY A 116 23.81 -3.84 18.92
CA GLY A 116 22.76 -3.80 19.94
C GLY A 116 21.35 -3.52 19.40
N LEU A 117 21.20 -3.28 18.10
CA LEU A 117 19.93 -3.01 17.45
C LEU A 117 19.16 -4.31 17.16
N ARG A 118 17.83 -4.23 17.12
CA ARG A 118 16.97 -5.37 16.73
C ARG A 118 16.74 -5.38 15.22
N PRO A 119 16.52 -6.56 14.63
CA PRO A 119 16.10 -6.64 13.24
C PRO A 119 14.81 -5.85 13.02
N PRO A 120 14.61 -5.30 11.82
CA PRO A 120 13.33 -4.74 11.43
C PRO A 120 12.22 -5.81 11.56
N PRO A 121 10.95 -5.40 11.74
CA PRO A 121 9.84 -6.33 11.62
C PRO A 121 9.80 -6.89 10.19
N TYR A 122 9.66 -8.21 10.05
CA TYR A 122 9.58 -8.92 8.78
C TYR A 122 8.45 -9.95 8.79
N ASP A 123 8.07 -10.46 7.61
CA ASP A 123 6.89 -11.34 7.44
C ASP A 123 5.62 -10.76 8.08
N VAL A 124 5.51 -9.43 8.12
CA VAL A 124 4.33 -8.75 8.64
C VAL A 124 3.21 -8.84 7.62
N LYS A 125 2.07 -9.35 8.06
CA LYS A 125 0.91 -9.59 7.22
C LYS A 125 -0.35 -9.02 7.86
N LEU A 126 -1.20 -8.42 7.03
CA LEU A 126 -2.52 -7.96 7.42
C LEU A 126 -3.58 -8.63 6.55
N THR A 127 -4.47 -9.41 7.16
CA THR A 127 -5.63 -9.97 6.45
C THR A 127 -6.80 -9.00 6.52
N ILE A 128 -7.32 -8.65 5.35
CA ILE A 128 -8.48 -7.79 5.15
C ILE A 128 -9.61 -8.69 4.66
N VAL A 129 -10.77 -8.57 5.29
CA VAL A 129 -11.97 -9.32 4.93
C VAL A 129 -13.06 -8.32 4.59
N ALA A 130 -13.85 -8.63 3.57
CA ALA A 130 -15.01 -7.82 3.20
C ALA A 130 -15.89 -7.57 4.43
N SER A 131 -16.39 -6.34 4.55
CA SER A 131 -17.21 -5.92 5.69
C SER A 131 -18.43 -6.82 5.92
N ASN A 132 -18.94 -7.51 4.88
CA ASN A 132 -19.99 -8.53 4.98
C ASN A 132 -19.66 -9.80 4.17
N LYS A 133 -20.21 -10.96 4.59
CA LYS A 133 -19.93 -12.28 3.97
C LYS A 133 -20.36 -12.44 2.51
N ASP A 134 -21.33 -11.65 2.05
CA ASP A 134 -21.80 -11.64 0.66
C ASP A 134 -21.26 -10.44 -0.15
N GLN A 135 -20.30 -9.72 0.41
CA GLN A 135 -19.67 -8.57 -0.23
C GLN A 135 -18.22 -8.89 -0.62
N PHE A 136 -17.65 -7.96 -1.36
CA PHE A 136 -16.25 -7.96 -1.76
C PHE A 136 -15.47 -6.93 -0.94
N VAL A 137 -14.15 -7.07 -0.91
CA VAL A 137 -13.25 -6.07 -0.33
C VAL A 137 -13.31 -4.81 -1.17
N THR A 138 -13.74 -3.72 -0.54
CA THR A 138 -13.78 -2.41 -1.18
C THR A 138 -12.45 -1.68 -1.06
N ILE A 139 -12.24 -0.66 -1.90
CA ILE A 139 -11.10 0.25 -1.77
C ILE A 139 -11.11 0.93 -0.38
N GLY A 140 -12.29 1.28 0.13
CA GLY A 140 -12.47 1.87 1.46
C GLY A 140 -12.07 0.93 2.60
N ASP A 141 -12.49 -0.33 2.55
CA ASP A 141 -12.08 -1.36 3.52
C ASP A 141 -10.55 -1.50 3.54
N TYR A 142 -9.95 -1.57 2.35
CA TYR A 142 -8.51 -1.72 2.19
C TYR A 142 -7.74 -0.55 2.80
N ILE A 143 -8.07 0.68 2.40
CA ILE A 143 -7.43 1.90 2.89
C ILE A 143 -7.54 2.01 4.43
N THR A 144 -8.73 1.78 4.96
CA THR A 144 -9.01 1.98 6.39
C THR A 144 -8.31 0.94 7.27
N ALA A 145 -8.07 -0.26 6.74
CA ALA A 145 -7.31 -1.30 7.42
C ALA A 145 -5.79 -1.09 7.28
N VAL A 146 -5.31 -0.84 6.06
CA VAL A 146 -3.88 -0.80 5.73
C VAL A 146 -3.21 0.48 6.23
N HIS A 147 -3.87 1.64 6.17
CA HIS A 147 -3.26 2.90 6.59
C HIS A 147 -2.78 2.92 8.05
N PRO A 148 -3.64 2.66 9.07
CA PRO A 148 -3.18 2.63 10.46
C PRO A 148 -2.16 1.52 10.72
N TRP A 149 -2.25 0.39 10.00
CA TRP A 149 -1.27 -0.69 10.09
C TRP A 149 0.11 -0.23 9.60
N LEU A 150 0.21 0.40 8.44
CA LEU A 150 1.47 0.99 7.94
C LEU A 150 1.98 2.11 8.85
N MET A 151 1.10 2.92 9.42
CA MET A 151 1.50 3.98 10.36
C MET A 151 2.21 3.40 11.60
N SER A 152 1.87 2.18 12.03
CA SER A 152 2.58 1.49 13.12
C SER A 152 4.05 1.19 12.81
N PHE A 153 4.43 1.17 11.52
CA PHE A 153 5.79 0.96 11.04
C PHE A 153 6.45 2.24 10.51
N ARG A 154 5.82 3.42 10.62
CA ARG A 154 6.35 4.66 10.03
C ARG A 154 7.79 4.97 10.45
N GLY A 155 8.15 4.72 11.71
CA GLY A 155 9.52 4.90 12.20
C GLY A 155 10.53 3.94 11.56
N GLU A 156 10.11 2.72 11.23
CA GLU A 156 10.93 1.73 10.53
C GLU A 156 11.17 2.17 9.08
N PHE A 157 10.14 2.67 8.39
CA PHE A 157 10.31 3.21 7.04
C PHE A 157 11.26 4.40 7.03
N LEU A 158 11.05 5.38 7.91
CA LEU A 158 11.93 6.55 7.98
C LEU A 158 13.40 6.17 8.24
N ARG A 159 13.65 5.14 9.05
CA ARG A 159 15.01 4.69 9.33
C ARG A 159 15.70 4.06 8.12
N ASN A 160 14.96 3.33 7.28
CA ASN A 160 15.54 2.41 6.31
C ASN A 160 15.36 2.82 4.83
N THR A 161 14.36 3.63 4.48
CA THR A 161 14.07 3.99 3.07
C THR A 161 14.93 5.14 2.53
N GLY A 162 15.80 5.74 3.36
CA GLY A 162 16.67 6.87 2.99
C GLY A 162 18.03 6.50 2.42
N GLY A 163 18.21 5.30 1.84
CA GLY A 163 19.46 4.91 1.18
C GLY A 163 20.67 4.88 2.12
N GLY A 164 20.51 4.29 3.31
CA GLY A 164 21.55 4.18 4.33
C GLY A 164 21.64 5.34 5.32
N LYS A 165 20.75 6.34 5.21
CA LYS A 165 20.57 7.39 6.23
C LYS A 165 19.11 7.49 6.64
N PRO A 166 18.81 7.66 7.94
CA PRO A 166 17.45 7.94 8.39
C PRO A 166 16.93 9.23 7.77
N LEU A 167 15.68 9.18 7.32
CA LEU A 167 14.92 10.32 6.81
C LEU A 167 14.37 11.15 7.98
N PRO A 168 14.23 12.48 7.82
CA PRO A 168 13.54 13.34 8.78
C PRO A 168 12.11 12.88 9.13
N GLU A 169 11.64 13.11 10.35
CA GLU A 169 10.30 12.68 10.80
C GLU A 169 9.14 13.27 9.97
N ASP A 170 9.33 14.48 9.47
CA ASP A 170 8.39 15.22 8.60
C ASP A 170 8.47 14.78 7.13
N THR A 171 9.33 13.81 6.80
CA THR A 171 9.45 13.30 5.43
C THR A 171 8.11 12.75 4.96
N LYS A 172 7.72 13.20 3.77
CA LYS A 172 6.53 12.74 3.09
C LYS A 172 6.80 11.38 2.45
N LEU A 173 6.30 10.34 3.12
CA LEU A 173 6.28 8.99 2.59
C LEU A 173 5.01 8.78 1.77
N MET A 174 5.15 8.10 0.65
CA MET A 174 4.08 7.76 -0.28
C MET A 174 3.84 6.25 -0.22
N VAL A 175 2.57 5.87 -0.30
CA VAL A 175 2.15 4.46 -0.38
C VAL A 175 1.75 4.16 -1.82
N SER A 176 2.23 3.04 -2.34
CA SER A 176 1.75 2.45 -3.57
C SER A 176 1.50 0.96 -3.35
N PHE A 177 0.70 0.35 -4.21
CA PHE A 177 0.41 -1.08 -4.14
C PHE A 177 0.22 -1.55 -5.58
N PRO A 178 1.30 -1.91 -6.31
CA PRO A 178 1.20 -2.34 -7.70
C PRO A 178 0.43 -3.66 -7.84
N TYR A 179 0.39 -4.45 -6.77
CA TYR A 179 -0.41 -5.65 -6.60
C TYR A 179 -1.25 -5.51 -5.32
N PRO A 180 -2.44 -6.14 -5.24
CA PRO A 180 -3.33 -5.91 -4.12
C PRO A 180 -2.80 -6.52 -2.80
N ASP A 181 -1.97 -7.57 -2.88
CA ASP A 181 -1.36 -8.28 -1.76
C ASP A 181 -0.01 -7.68 -1.31
N ASN A 182 0.44 -6.62 -1.97
CA ASN A 182 1.77 -6.07 -1.77
C ASN A 182 1.75 -4.54 -1.77
N VAL A 183 2.19 -3.97 -0.65
CA VAL A 183 2.31 -2.53 -0.47
C VAL A 183 3.77 -2.11 -0.43
N ILE A 184 4.03 -0.99 -1.09
CA ILE A 184 5.31 -0.33 -1.24
C ILE A 184 5.26 1.06 -0.59
N VAL A 185 6.23 1.38 0.26
CA VAL A 185 6.39 2.67 0.95
C VAL A 185 7.70 3.33 0.56
N GLU A 186 7.60 4.45 -0.16
CA GLU A 186 8.75 5.18 -0.70
C GLU A 186 8.71 6.66 -0.31
N ASN A 187 9.82 7.39 -0.53
CA ASN A 187 9.77 8.85 -0.54
C ASN A 187 9.04 9.36 -1.80
N ASP A 188 8.63 10.62 -1.79
CA ASP A 188 7.84 11.22 -2.87
C ASP A 188 8.54 11.22 -4.24
N THR A 189 9.86 11.42 -4.27
CA THR A 189 10.65 11.48 -5.51
C THR A 189 10.76 10.11 -6.17
N ALA A 190 11.03 9.07 -5.37
CA ALA A 190 11.03 7.68 -5.83
C ALA A 190 9.63 7.28 -6.34
N TRP A 191 8.59 7.60 -5.56
CA TRP A 191 7.22 7.28 -5.93
C TRP A 191 6.79 7.94 -7.25
N ILE A 192 7.09 9.22 -7.49
CA ILE A 192 6.78 9.90 -8.77
C ILE A 192 7.49 9.19 -9.95
N SER A 193 8.72 8.74 -9.74
CA SER A 193 9.48 8.01 -10.75
C SER A 193 8.84 6.65 -11.06
N SER A 194 8.42 5.92 -10.04
CA SER A 194 7.69 4.64 -10.15
C SER A 194 6.36 4.81 -10.89
N GLN A 195 5.56 5.83 -10.57
CA GLN A 195 4.30 6.12 -11.26
C GLN A 195 4.51 6.41 -12.76
N SER A 196 5.56 7.16 -13.10
CA SER A 196 5.88 7.51 -14.48
C SER A 196 6.18 6.26 -15.31
N ILE A 197 6.95 5.31 -14.77
CA ILE A 197 7.28 4.04 -15.44
C ILE A 197 6.01 3.23 -15.72
N ILE A 198 5.08 3.17 -14.75
CA ILE A 198 3.81 2.46 -14.89
C ILE A 198 2.95 3.07 -16.00
N ILE A 199 2.86 4.40 -16.06
CA ILE A 199 2.13 5.12 -17.13
C ILE A 199 2.72 4.76 -18.50
N PHE A 200 4.04 4.94 -18.68
CA PHE A 200 4.70 4.67 -19.96
C PHE A 200 4.54 3.20 -20.38
N GLY A 201 4.65 2.25 -19.45
CA GLY A 201 4.45 0.83 -19.72
C GLY A 201 3.03 0.50 -20.17
N ARG A 202 2.01 1.16 -19.60
CA ARG A 202 0.61 0.97 -20.00
C ARG A 202 0.31 1.60 -21.37
N GLN A 203 0.80 2.82 -21.62
CA GLN A 203 0.59 3.51 -22.89
C GLN A 203 1.19 2.71 -24.05
N ARG A 204 2.42 2.21 -23.90
CA ARG A 204 3.07 1.37 -24.92
C ARG A 204 2.27 0.11 -25.25
N ARG A 205 1.73 -0.58 -24.24
CA ARG A 205 0.89 -1.78 -24.46
C ARG A 205 -0.43 -1.46 -25.18
N ALA A 206 -1.04 -0.32 -24.88
CA ALA A 206 -2.26 0.12 -25.56
C ALA A 206 -2.01 0.47 -27.03
N GLU A 207 -0.88 1.13 -27.32
CA GLU A 207 -0.45 1.42 -28.70
C GLU A 207 -0.13 0.13 -29.47
N GLU A 208 0.57 -0.84 -28.86
CA GLU A 208 0.87 -2.14 -29.47
C GLU A 208 -0.41 -2.97 -29.77
N ALA A 209 -1.43 -2.89 -28.90
CA ALA A 209 -2.71 -3.58 -29.09
C ALA A 209 -3.59 -2.97 -30.19
N GLN A 210 -3.37 -1.71 -30.58
CA GLN A 210 -4.09 -1.07 -31.69
C GLN A 210 -3.63 -1.53 -33.08
N TRP A 211 -2.50 -2.25 -33.17
CA TRP A 211 -1.93 -2.75 -34.42
C TRP A 211 -2.12 -4.27 -34.61
N LEU A 212 -2.93 -4.92 -33.78
CA LEU A 212 -3.33 -6.33 -33.86
C LEU A 212 -4.83 -6.45 -34.19
#